data_AF-A0AA47FEU4-F1
#
_entry.id   AF-A0AA47FEU4-F1
#
_cell.length_a   1.000
_cell.length_b   1.000
_cell.length_c   1.000
_cell.angle_alpha   90.00
_cell.angle_beta   90.00
_cell.angle_gamma   90.00
#
_symmetry.space_group_name_H-M   'P 1'
#
loop_
_entity.id
_entity.type
_entity.pdbx_description
1 polymer ?
#
loop_
_entity_poly.entity_id
_entity_poly.type
_entity_poly.pdbx_seq_one_letter_code
_entity_poly.pdbx_strand_id
1 'polypeptide(L)'
;MSEDVPAFQALPGATPENSAFIDLYFDTSVRLYFTTHVNLLVNGWQVRLPYEGAIRLAVAPGPVSVMLDITMLFISKPRLDFMVQPGQVVPVFYRASRIREDPGSLTFTKLEGRSPSESRRIQAIKIAFSVIAVSSLVGMAFVWLFIWLIYSAMS
;
A
#
# COMPACT_ATOMS: atom_id res chain seq x y z
N MET A 1 28.11 -15.64 5.44
CA MET A 1 26.82 -15.33 6.07
C MET A 1 26.91 -13.90 6.55
N SER A 2 26.42 -12.93 5.77
CA SER A 2 26.24 -11.56 6.28
C SER A 2 24.98 -11.58 7.11
N GLU A 3 25.10 -11.29 8.39
CA GLU A 3 23.95 -11.00 9.24
C GLU A 3 23.22 -9.80 8.59
N ASP A 4 21.95 -10.00 8.19
CA ASP A 4 21.04 -8.94 7.76
C ASP A 4 20.70 -8.04 8.96
N VAL A 5 21.72 -7.39 9.53
CA VAL A 5 21.53 -6.39 10.57
C VAL A 5 20.94 -5.17 9.87
N PRO A 6 19.71 -4.77 10.21
CA PRO A 6 19.10 -3.60 9.59
C PRO A 6 19.99 -2.38 9.82
N ALA A 7 20.21 -1.59 8.76
CA ALA A 7 21.07 -0.42 8.86
C ALA A 7 20.55 0.51 9.97
N PHE A 8 21.43 0.94 10.87
CA PHE A 8 21.04 1.74 12.04
C PHE A 8 21.14 3.24 11.73
N GLN A 9 20.08 3.99 12.05
CA GLN A 9 20.06 5.43 11.90
C GLN A 9 19.32 6.09 13.06
N ALA A 10 19.99 7.00 13.77
CA ALA A 10 19.36 7.77 14.84
C ALA A 10 18.71 9.05 14.28
N LEU A 11 17.45 9.30 14.66
CA LEU A 11 16.78 10.55 14.35
C LEU A 11 17.11 11.64 15.39
N PRO A 12 17.05 12.92 15.02
CA PRO A 12 17.26 14.03 15.94
C PRO A 12 16.32 13.94 17.15
N GLY A 13 16.87 14.07 18.36
CA GLY A 13 16.15 13.92 19.63
C GLY A 13 16.18 12.51 20.23
N ALA A 14 16.73 11.52 19.53
CA ALA A 14 16.98 10.18 20.07
C ALA A 14 18.28 10.17 20.91
N THR A 15 18.18 9.78 22.18
CA THR A 15 19.35 9.59 23.08
C THR A 15 19.58 8.10 23.34
N PRO A 16 20.83 7.58 23.36
CA PRO A 16 21.11 6.14 23.48
C PRO A 16 20.41 5.45 24.66
N GLU A 17 20.29 6.14 25.80
CA GLU A 17 19.68 5.62 27.02
C GLU A 17 18.15 5.75 27.11
N ASN A 18 17.51 6.54 26.24
CA ASN A 18 16.08 6.81 26.32
C ASN A 18 15.44 6.90 24.92
N SER A 19 15.88 6.06 23.98
CA SER A 19 15.30 5.99 22.63
C SER A 19 14.32 4.83 22.52
N ALA A 20 13.33 5.00 21.67
CA ALA A 20 12.58 3.89 21.10
C ALA A 20 13.20 3.50 19.75
N PHE A 21 12.94 2.28 19.31
CA PHE A 21 13.43 1.77 18.03
C PHE A 21 12.26 1.45 17.11
N ILE A 22 12.42 1.79 15.83
CA ILE A 22 11.46 1.44 14.78
C ILE A 22 12.21 0.60 13.76
N ASP A 23 11.76 -0.62 13.57
CA ASP A 23 12.31 -1.50 12.53
C ASP A 23 11.45 -1.34 11.28
N LEU A 24 11.93 -0.55 10.31
CA LEU A 24 11.28 -0.39 9.02
C LEU A 24 11.69 -1.51 8.07
N TYR A 25 10.69 -2.23 7.58
CA TYR A 25 10.85 -3.31 6.63
C TYR A 25 10.18 -2.98 5.31
N PHE A 26 10.84 -3.30 4.20
CA PHE A 26 10.21 -3.29 2.90
C PHE A 26 9.50 -4.64 2.64
N ASP A 27 8.19 -4.60 2.40
CA ASP A 27 7.43 -5.79 2.00
C ASP A 27 7.60 -6.07 0.51
N THR A 28 8.38 -7.11 0.19
CA THR A 28 8.70 -7.56 -1.17
C THR A 28 7.55 -8.26 -1.89
N SER A 29 6.36 -8.32 -1.29
CA SER A 29 5.15 -8.87 -1.91
C SER A 29 4.79 -8.20 -3.24
N VAL A 30 5.25 -6.96 -3.45
CA VAL A 30 5.11 -6.24 -4.72
C VAL A 30 6.49 -5.86 -5.26
N ARG A 31 6.83 -6.36 -6.45
CA ARG A 31 8.07 -6.00 -7.14
C ARG A 31 7.97 -4.60 -7.73
N LEU A 32 8.84 -3.71 -7.27
CA LEU A 32 9.03 -2.40 -7.89
C LEU A 32 10.15 -2.52 -8.92
N TYR A 33 9.80 -2.43 -10.19
CA TYR A 33 10.77 -2.57 -11.30
C TYR A 33 11.61 -1.30 -11.54
N PHE A 34 11.18 -0.15 -11.00
CA PHE A 34 11.76 1.16 -11.35
C PHE A 34 12.31 1.94 -10.15
N THR A 35 12.29 1.37 -8.93
CA THR A 35 12.89 2.03 -7.76
C THR A 35 13.74 1.06 -6.94
N THR A 36 14.88 1.55 -6.47
CA THR A 36 15.81 0.82 -5.61
C THR A 36 15.63 1.16 -4.12
N HIS A 37 14.92 2.24 -3.84
CA HIS A 37 14.67 2.73 -2.49
C HIS A 37 13.35 3.50 -2.45
N VAL A 38 12.83 3.70 -1.25
CA VAL A 38 11.63 4.47 -0.97
C VAL A 38 11.95 5.51 0.09
N ASN A 39 11.52 6.74 -0.15
CA ASN A 39 11.66 7.83 0.81
C ASN A 39 10.45 7.82 1.75
N LEU A 40 10.70 7.75 3.05
CA LEU A 40 9.70 7.90 4.10
C LEU A 40 10.06 9.11 4.97
N LEU A 41 9.07 9.74 5.55
CA LEU A 41 9.22 10.77 6.57
C LEU A 41 8.85 10.17 7.92
N VAL A 42 9.78 10.13 8.85
CA VAL A 42 9.54 9.71 10.24
C VAL A 42 9.65 10.95 11.12
N ASN A 43 8.54 11.39 11.71
CA ASN A 43 8.46 12.65 12.45
C ASN A 43 8.96 13.87 11.65
N GLY A 44 8.73 13.87 10.33
CA GLY A 44 9.20 14.92 9.41
C GLY A 44 10.65 14.75 8.92
N TRP A 45 11.39 13.75 9.41
CA TRP A 45 12.74 13.44 8.95
C TRP A 45 12.73 12.44 7.82
N GLN A 46 13.44 12.75 6.72
CA GLN A 46 13.53 11.86 5.58
C GLN A 46 14.45 10.68 5.85
N VAL A 47 13.94 9.48 5.60
CA VAL A 47 14.61 8.18 5.75
C VAL A 47 14.48 7.43 4.43
N ARG A 48 15.60 6.83 3.98
CA ARG A 48 15.65 6.06 2.74
C ARG A 48 15.58 4.58 3.05
N LEU A 49 14.44 3.95 2.82
CA LEU A 49 14.27 2.51 2.96
C LEU A 49 14.72 1.80 1.67
N PRO A 50 15.77 0.96 1.70
CA PRO A 50 16.17 0.16 0.54
C PRO A 50 15.11 -0.88 0.16
N TYR A 51 15.00 -1.15 -1.13
CA TYR A 51 14.19 -2.25 -1.66
C TYR A 51 14.78 -3.59 -1.19
N GLU A 52 13.93 -4.49 -0.68
CA GLU A 52 14.32 -5.75 -0.02
C GLU A 52 15.22 -5.63 1.22
N GLY A 53 15.34 -4.45 1.81
CA GLY A 53 16.13 -4.26 3.03
C GLY A 53 15.30 -3.85 4.25
N ALA A 54 16.01 -3.70 5.37
CA ALA A 54 15.45 -3.24 6.63
C ALA A 54 16.35 -2.16 7.25
N ILE A 55 15.74 -1.20 7.94
CA ILE A 55 16.44 -0.13 8.65
C ILE A 55 15.89 -0.04 10.06
N ARG A 56 16.79 0.06 11.03
CA ARG A 56 16.45 0.32 12.43
C ARG A 56 16.66 1.79 12.72
N LEU A 57 15.58 2.48 13.03
CA LEU A 57 15.60 3.89 13.42
C LEU A 57 15.54 4.03 14.93
N ALA A 58 16.42 4.83 15.52
CA ALA A 58 16.25 5.30 16.89
C ALA A 58 15.47 6.61 16.89
N VAL A 59 14.39 6.69 17.67
CA VAL A 59 13.50 7.84 17.76
C VAL A 59 13.27 8.26 19.21
N ALA A 60 12.95 9.53 19.42
CA ALA A 60 12.54 10.01 20.74
C ALA A 60 11.24 9.31 21.18
N PRO A 61 11.11 8.92 22.46
CA PRO A 61 9.91 8.31 23.00
C PRO A 61 8.74 9.31 22.96
N GLY A 62 7.56 8.82 22.61
CA GLY A 62 6.35 9.64 22.44
C GLY A 62 5.63 9.39 21.11
N PRO A 63 4.91 10.39 20.57
CA PRO A 63 4.18 10.26 19.32
C PRO A 63 5.13 10.18 18.13
N VAL A 64 4.93 9.15 17.31
CA VAL A 64 5.65 8.90 16.07
C VAL A 64 4.67 8.87 14.90
N SER A 65 4.99 9.64 13.86
CA SER A 65 4.29 9.65 12.58
C SER A 65 5.25 9.18 11.49
N VAL A 66 4.96 8.00 10.92
CA VAL A 66 5.65 7.51 9.72
C VAL A 66 4.77 7.80 8.52
N MET A 67 5.29 8.56 7.57
CA MET A 67 4.63 8.92 6.32
C MET A 67 5.48 8.50 5.14
N LEU A 68 4.84 8.27 4.01
CA LEU A 68 5.54 8.06 2.76
C LEU A 68 5.77 9.40 2.05
N ASP A 69 7.02 9.64 1.63
CA ASP A 69 7.38 10.87 0.92
C ASP A 69 7.14 10.71 -0.59
N ILE A 70 5.94 11.06 -1.02
CA ILE A 70 5.55 11.03 -2.43
C ILE A 70 5.06 12.40 -2.87
N THR A 71 5.54 12.83 -4.04
CA THR A 71 5.15 14.05 -4.75
C THR A 71 3.94 13.80 -5.66
N MET A 72 2.86 13.21 -5.13
CA MET A 72 1.60 13.05 -5.86
C MET A 72 0.53 13.91 -5.17
N LEU A 73 0.01 14.89 -5.91
CA LEU A 73 -0.87 15.96 -5.38
C LEU A 73 -2.29 15.49 -5.04
N PHE A 74 -2.75 14.38 -5.62
CA PHE A 74 -4.16 13.96 -5.58
C PHE A 74 -4.42 12.66 -4.83
N ILE A 75 -3.41 12.08 -4.18
CA ILE A 75 -3.53 10.78 -3.52
C ILE A 75 -3.16 10.92 -2.04
N SER A 76 -3.98 10.34 -1.16
CA SER A 76 -3.69 10.30 0.27
C SER A 76 -2.37 9.56 0.52
N LYS A 77 -1.40 10.27 1.10
CA LYS A 77 -0.12 9.69 1.47
C LYS A 77 -0.35 8.69 2.61
N PRO A 78 0.14 7.45 2.51
CA PRO A 78 0.01 6.49 3.60
C PRO A 78 0.78 7.03 4.80
N ARG A 79 0.09 7.08 5.93
CA ARG A 79 0.56 7.59 7.21
C ARG A 79 0.21 6.58 8.29
N LEU A 80 1.15 6.35 9.19
CA LEU A 80 0.99 5.51 10.36
C LEU A 80 1.42 6.30 11.59
N ASP A 81 0.44 6.66 12.43
CA ASP A 81 0.67 7.34 13.70
C ASP A 81 0.57 6.34 14.84
N PHE A 82 1.53 6.37 15.75
CA PHE A 82 1.56 5.53 16.94
C PHE A 82 2.35 6.18 18.06
N MET A 83 2.27 5.60 19.26
CA MET A 83 3.12 5.99 20.38
C MET A 83 4.14 4.91 20.68
N VAL A 84 5.35 5.35 21.02
CA VAL A 84 6.46 4.46 21.38
C VAL A 84 6.97 4.81 22.78
N GLN A 85 7.26 3.77 23.55
CA GLN A 85 7.87 3.89 24.87
C GLN A 85 9.40 3.74 24.79
N PRO A 86 10.15 4.27 25.77
CA PRO A 86 11.59 4.05 25.87
C PRO A 86 11.95 2.56 25.80
N GLY A 87 12.93 2.19 24.96
CA GLY A 87 13.37 0.82 24.78
C GLY A 87 12.42 -0.08 23.98
N GLN A 88 11.24 0.42 23.58
CA GLN A 88 10.30 -0.34 22.76
C GLN A 88 10.80 -0.42 21.31
N VAL A 89 10.72 -1.62 20.73
CA VAL A 89 10.99 -1.86 19.31
C VAL A 89 9.65 -2.05 18.60
N VAL A 90 9.35 -1.20 17.62
CA VAL A 90 8.11 -1.27 16.82
C VAL A 90 8.44 -1.64 15.38
N PRO A 91 7.99 -2.81 14.88
CA PRO A 91 8.13 -3.15 13.48
C PRO A 91 7.12 -2.36 12.64
N VAL A 92 7.57 -1.75 11.56
CA VAL A 92 6.75 -1.02 10.58
C VAL A 92 7.07 -1.56 9.21
N PHE A 93 6.07 -2.12 8.55
CA PHE A 93 6.17 -2.66 7.20
C PHE A 93 5.63 -1.64 6.22
N TYR A 94 6.49 -1.22 5.28
CA TYR A 94 6.05 -0.50 4.10
C TYR A 94 5.77 -1.48 2.99
N ARG A 95 4.58 -1.37 2.41
CA ARG A 95 4.16 -2.19 1.28
C ARG A 95 3.73 -1.31 0.12
N ALA A 96 4.37 -1.49 -1.02
CA ALA A 96 3.97 -0.86 -2.26
C ALA A 96 2.69 -1.49 -2.84
N SER A 97 1.86 -0.70 -3.53
CA SER A 97 0.72 -1.21 -4.28
C SER A 97 1.12 -1.63 -5.68
N ARG A 98 0.43 -2.62 -6.26
CA ARG A 98 0.53 -2.95 -7.69
C ARG A 98 -0.19 -1.95 -8.59
N ILE A 99 -1.04 -1.12 -8.00
CA ILE A 99 -1.84 -0.13 -8.73
C ILE A 99 -1.00 1.13 -8.93
N ARG A 100 -0.89 1.60 -10.17
CA ARG A 100 -0.04 2.74 -10.59
C ARG A 100 -0.39 4.08 -9.93
N GLU A 101 -1.57 4.17 -9.31
CA GLU A 101 -2.12 5.36 -8.64
C GLU A 101 -2.28 5.14 -7.12
N ASP A 102 -1.85 4.00 -6.59
CA ASP A 102 -1.93 3.72 -5.15
C ASP A 102 -0.51 3.69 -4.58
N PRO A 103 -0.16 4.62 -3.66
CA PRO A 103 1.15 4.67 -3.03
C PRO A 103 1.42 3.47 -2.11
N GLY A 104 0.42 2.65 -1.80
CA GLY A 104 0.55 1.49 -0.92
C GLY A 104 0.12 1.79 0.52
N SER A 105 0.61 0.98 1.46
CA SER A 105 0.19 1.03 2.87
C SER A 105 1.35 0.83 3.83
N LEU A 106 1.26 1.48 5.00
CA LEU A 106 2.13 1.26 6.15
C LEU A 106 1.38 0.48 7.22
N THR A 107 1.95 -0.61 7.72
CA THR A 107 1.31 -1.47 8.73
C THR A 107 2.31 -1.96 9.78
N PHE A 108 1.84 -2.27 10.99
CA PHE A 108 2.67 -2.87 12.06
C PHE A 108 2.98 -4.36 11.82
N THR A 109 2.18 -5.01 10.98
CA THR A 109 2.32 -6.43 10.67
C THR A 109 2.57 -6.58 9.18
N LYS A 110 3.39 -7.56 8.81
CA LYS A 110 3.53 -7.99 7.43
C LYS A 110 2.17 -8.46 6.92
N LEU A 111 1.64 -7.78 5.91
CA LEU A 111 0.37 -8.16 5.29
C LEU A 111 0.59 -9.33 4.35
N GLU A 112 0.19 -10.54 4.73
CA GLU A 112 0.06 -11.67 3.80
C GLU A 112 -1.16 -11.43 2.89
N GLY A 113 -0.99 -11.45 1.57
CA GLY A 113 -2.11 -11.28 0.61
C GLY A 113 -2.26 -9.86 0.10
N ARG A 114 -3.41 -9.42 -0.43
CA ARG A 114 -3.63 -8.12 -1.14
C ARG A 114 -3.96 -6.96 -0.19
N SER A 115 -3.64 -5.70 -0.52
CA SER A 115 -4.04 -4.57 0.34
C SER A 115 -5.57 -4.38 0.34
N PRO A 116 -6.17 -3.83 1.42
CA PRO A 116 -7.61 -3.58 1.47
C PRO A 116 -8.10 -2.62 0.36
N SER A 117 -7.28 -1.63 -0.01
CA SER A 117 -7.57 -0.70 -1.12
C SER A 117 -7.58 -1.41 -2.48
N GLU A 118 -6.58 -2.26 -2.73
CA GLU A 118 -6.43 -3.01 -3.98
C GLU A 118 -7.55 -4.05 -4.14
N SER A 119 -7.92 -4.75 -3.05
CA SER A 119 -9.02 -5.71 -3.06
C SER A 119 -10.36 -5.03 -3.41
N ARG A 120 -10.64 -3.89 -2.79
CA ARG A 120 -11.86 -3.10 -3.07
C ARG A 120 -11.89 -2.60 -4.51
N ARG A 121 -10.76 -2.10 -5.03
CA ARG A 121 -10.68 -1.60 -6.41
C ARG A 121 -10.90 -2.72 -7.44
N ILE A 122 -10.32 -3.89 -7.22
CA ILE A 122 -10.51 -5.05 -8.09
C ILE A 122 -11.95 -5.56 -8.03
N GLN A 123 -12.55 -5.58 -6.84
CA GLN A 123 -13.96 -5.95 -6.69
C GLN A 123 -14.86 -4.97 -7.46
N ALA A 124 -14.59 -3.67 -7.37
CA ALA A 124 -15.33 -2.65 -8.13
C ALA A 124 -15.19 -2.85 -9.65
N ILE A 125 -13.98 -3.09 -10.15
CA ILE A 125 -13.74 -3.37 -11.58
C ILE A 125 -14.50 -4.62 -12.03
N LYS A 126 -14.45 -5.70 -11.23
CA LYS A 126 -15.19 -6.93 -11.52
C LYS A 126 -16.70 -6.69 -11.61
N ILE A 127 -17.26 -5.93 -10.66
CA ILE A 127 -18.69 -5.60 -10.66
C ILE A 127 -19.03 -4.77 -11.90
N ALA A 128 -18.26 -3.74 -12.21
CA ALA A 128 -18.50 -2.91 -13.40
C ALA A 128 -18.50 -3.74 -14.70
N PHE A 129 -17.51 -4.62 -14.87
CA PHE A 129 -17.47 -5.54 -16.02
C PHE A 129 -18.69 -6.47 -16.07
N SER A 130 -19.11 -7.00 -14.92
CA SER A 130 -20.30 -7.87 -14.86
C SER A 130 -21.58 -7.14 -15.26
N VAL A 131 -21.75 -5.88 -14.83
CA VAL A 131 -22.91 -5.05 -15.19
C VAL A 131 -22.94 -4.79 -16.69
N ILE A 132 -21.81 -4.45 -17.30
CA ILE A 132 -21.71 -4.22 -18.74
C ILE A 132 -22.03 -5.51 -19.52
N ALA A 133 -21.48 -6.65 -19.09
CA ALA A 133 -21.72 -7.94 -19.73
C ALA A 133 -23.20 -8.35 -19.67
N VAL A 134 -23.82 -8.25 -18.50
CA VAL A 134 -25.25 -8.58 -18.33
C VAL A 134 -26.13 -7.61 -19.13
N SER A 135 -25.83 -6.31 -19.09
CA SER A 135 -26.61 -5.31 -19.84
C SER A 135 -26.54 -5.55 -21.35
N SER A 136 -25.35 -5.93 -21.85
CA SER A 136 -25.15 -6.28 -23.27
C SER A 136 -25.95 -7.53 -23.67
N LEU A 137 -25.94 -8.57 -22.83
CA LEU A 137 -26.70 -9.80 -23.06
C LEU A 137 -28.22 -9.55 -23.06
N VAL A 138 -28.71 -8.77 -22.10
CA VAL A 138 -30.13 -8.38 -22.04
C VAL A 138 -30.52 -7.59 -23.29
N GLY A 139 -29.71 -6.62 -23.69
CA GLY A 139 -29.94 -5.85 -24.92
C GLY A 139 -29.99 -6.75 -26.17
N MET A 140 -29.07 -7.69 -26.31
CA MET A 140 -29.09 -8.66 -27.41
C MET A 140 -30.33 -9.55 -27.40
N ALA A 141 -30.75 -10.04 -26.22
CA ALA A 141 -31.96 -10.85 -26.10
C ALA A 141 -33.22 -10.08 -26.51
N PHE A 142 -33.32 -8.79 -26.14
CA PHE A 142 -34.42 -7.92 -26.56
C PHE A 142 -34.45 -7.72 -28.08
N VAL A 143 -33.30 -7.43 -28.69
CA VAL A 143 -33.19 -7.27 -30.15
C VAL A 143 -33.57 -8.58 -30.85
N TRP A 144 -33.09 -9.71 -30.36
CA TRP A 144 -33.40 -11.03 -30.93
C TRP A 144 -34.88 -11.37 -30.83
N LEU A 145 -35.51 -11.10 -29.67
CA LEU A 145 -36.94 -11.30 -29.46
C LEU A 145 -37.77 -10.40 -30.38
N PHE A 146 -37.35 -9.14 -30.58
CA PHE A 146 -38.01 -8.22 -31.48
C PHE A 146 -37.92 -8.69 -32.95
N ILE A 147 -36.75 -9.15 -33.39
CA ILE A 147 -36.57 -9.74 -34.72
C ILE A 147 -37.47 -10.97 -34.88
N TRP A 148 -37.47 -11.88 -33.90
CA TRP A 148 -38.30 -13.08 -33.92
C TRP A 148 -39.80 -12.76 -34.04
N LEU A 149 -40.28 -11.76 -33.28
CA LEU A 149 -41.66 -11.27 -33.36
C LEU A 149 -42.01 -10.78 -34.77
N ILE A 150 -41.16 -9.95 -35.38
CA ILE A 150 -41.36 -9.45 -36.75
C ILE A 150 -41.46 -10.62 -37.74
N TYR A 151 -40.51 -11.57 -37.68
CA TYR A 151 -40.53 -12.74 -38.55
C TYR A 151 -41.81 -13.58 -38.37
N SER A 152 -42.26 -13.80 -37.14
CA SER A 152 -43.48 -14.57 -36.85
C SER A 152 -44.77 -13.90 -37.32
N ALA A 153 -44.78 -12.56 -37.42
CA ALA A 153 -45.93 -11.81 -37.91
C ALA A 153 -46.00 -11.74 -39.45
N MET A 154 -44.89 -12.04 -40.13
CA MET A 154 -44.79 -12.05 -41.60
C MET A 154 -44.97 -13.44 -42.23
N SER A 155 -44.91 -14.51 -41.43
CA SER A 155 -45.18 -15.90 -41.85
C SER A 155 -46.64 -16.27 -41.72
#